data_AF-A0A6P6ND06-F1
#
_entry.id   AF-A0A6P6ND06-F1
#
_cell.length_a   1.000
_cell.length_b   1.000
_cell.length_c   1.000
_cell.angle_alpha   90.00
_cell.angle_beta   90.00
_cell.angle_gamma   90.00
#
_symmetry.space_group_name_H-M   'P 1'
#
loop_
_entity.id
_entity.type
_entity.pdbx_description
1 polymer ?
#
loop_
_entity_poly.entity_id
_entity_poly.type
_entity_poly.pdbx_seq_one_letter_code
_entity_poly.pdbx_strand_id
1 'polypeptide(L)'
;MVFNASEKILDSSSSANPPELASFGNRLLKASEKLISTLVYPTVTNDSVSFTLPAAEGQVFMVGPRVYLDKIPRLDTTYSSVNIDLIGIARKNNEGSAAVAFMSYNTMENLLKPDFFDTSNDTVKTMMSTVISVTLPKTTNTKLTKPVNFIFRHIREFDHSGSLSCVYWNISEWIVDGCSVLKTNSSHTVCSCDHLSIFALIMQTSHPHYDMFFQSNLQQLLMIFVYVTVGVVFILALLTLIIFIAVYSHV
;
A
#
# COMPACT_ATOMS: atom_id res chain seq x y z
N MET A 1 -25.53 -15.79 -13.00
CA MET A 1 -24.08 -15.92 -13.21
C MET A 1 -23.49 -14.53 -13.02
N VAL A 2 -23.15 -14.17 -11.78
CA VAL A 2 -22.59 -12.85 -11.47
C VAL A 2 -21.10 -12.96 -11.75
N PHE A 3 -20.65 -12.41 -12.88
CA PHE A 3 -19.22 -12.25 -13.15
C PHE A 3 -18.71 -11.12 -12.25
N ASN A 4 -18.05 -11.50 -11.16
CA ASN A 4 -17.40 -10.57 -10.25
C ASN A 4 -16.17 -9.98 -10.94
N ALA A 5 -16.28 -8.76 -11.48
CA ALA A 5 -15.19 -8.08 -12.18
C ALA A 5 -13.94 -7.93 -11.31
N SER A 6 -14.10 -7.86 -9.98
CA SER A 6 -13.01 -7.78 -9.02
C SER A 6 -12.16 -9.06 -8.97
N GLU A 7 -12.78 -10.23 -9.14
CA GLU A 7 -12.12 -11.54 -9.10
C GLU A 7 -11.27 -11.77 -10.37
N LYS A 8 -11.79 -11.33 -11.52
CA LYS A 8 -11.08 -11.38 -12.81
C LYS A 8 -9.88 -10.43 -12.88
N ILE A 9 -9.91 -9.32 -12.14
CA ILE A 9 -8.77 -8.39 -12.01
C ILE A 9 -7.70 -9.02 -11.11
N LEU A 10 -8.10 -9.70 -10.03
CA LEU A 10 -7.18 -10.34 -9.08
C LEU A 10 -6.37 -11.47 -9.74
N ASP A 11 -7.03 -12.32 -10.54
CA ASP A 11 -6.36 -13.43 -11.26
C ASP A 11 -5.36 -12.94 -12.32
N SER A 12 -5.62 -11.78 -12.94
CA SER A 12 -4.70 -11.20 -13.94
C SER A 12 -3.46 -10.53 -13.33
N SER A 13 -3.50 -10.19 -12.04
CA SER A 13 -2.45 -9.41 -11.38
C SER A 13 -1.25 -10.24 -10.90
N SER A 14 -1.42 -11.56 -10.76
CA SER A 14 -0.36 -12.47 -10.30
C SER A 14 0.74 -12.72 -11.34
N SER A 15 0.46 -12.50 -12.63
CA SER A 15 1.40 -12.67 -13.75
C SER A 15 1.77 -11.38 -14.47
N ALA A 16 1.28 -10.23 -14.03
CA ALA A 16 1.50 -8.95 -14.71
C ALA A 16 2.83 -8.30 -14.31
N ASN A 17 3.51 -7.69 -15.28
CA ASN A 17 4.77 -6.99 -15.03
C ASN A 17 4.54 -5.73 -14.17
N PRO A 18 5.45 -5.35 -13.25
CA PRO A 18 5.25 -4.20 -12.36
C PRO A 18 4.88 -2.88 -13.07
N PRO A 19 5.50 -2.49 -14.20
CA PRO A 19 5.11 -1.28 -14.93
C PRO A 19 3.68 -1.32 -15.48
N GLU A 20 3.17 -2.50 -15.85
CA GLU A 20 1.80 -2.67 -16.33
C GLU A 20 0.78 -2.49 -15.20
N LEU A 21 1.08 -3.03 -14.02
CA LEU A 21 0.27 -2.84 -12.81
C LEU A 21 0.18 -1.37 -12.42
N ALA A 22 1.32 -0.67 -12.38
CA ALA A 22 1.39 0.76 -12.12
C ALA A 22 0.55 1.56 -13.14
N SER A 23 0.68 1.23 -14.43
CA SER A 23 -0.11 1.86 -15.51
C SER A 23 -1.62 1.66 -15.32
N PHE A 24 -2.05 0.44 -14.98
CA PHE A 24 -3.47 0.17 -14.70
C PHE A 24 -3.95 0.94 -13.45
N GLY A 25 -3.17 0.93 -12.37
CA GLY A 25 -3.44 1.72 -11.16
C GLY A 25 -3.61 3.20 -11.47
N ASN A 26 -2.71 3.79 -12.26
CA ASN A 26 -2.80 5.19 -12.69
C ASN A 26 -4.08 5.50 -13.47
N ARG A 27 -4.51 4.60 -14.37
CA ARG A 27 -5.77 4.76 -15.10
C ARG A 27 -6.96 4.76 -14.15
N LEU A 28 -6.97 3.85 -13.17
CA LEU A 28 -8.03 3.76 -12.17
C LEU A 28 -8.08 5.00 -11.28
N LEU A 29 -6.92 5.48 -10.80
CA LEU A 29 -6.82 6.69 -10.00
C LEU A 29 -7.34 7.91 -10.76
N LYS A 30 -6.92 8.10 -12.02
CA LYS A 30 -7.38 9.20 -12.87
C LYS A 30 -8.88 9.13 -13.18
N ALA A 31 -9.41 7.94 -13.42
CA ALA A 31 -10.85 7.75 -13.61
C ALA A 31 -11.63 8.09 -12.33
N SER A 32 -11.13 7.67 -11.18
CA SER A 32 -11.72 7.94 -9.87
C SER A 32 -11.72 9.43 -9.54
N GLU A 33 -10.61 10.12 -9.78
CA GLU A 33 -10.51 11.59 -9.63
C GLU A 33 -11.54 12.32 -10.50
N LYS A 34 -11.68 11.92 -11.76
CA LYS A 34 -12.68 12.51 -12.65
C LYS A 34 -14.10 12.27 -12.14
N LEU A 35 -14.41 11.05 -11.70
CA LEU A 35 -15.74 10.71 -11.19
C LEU A 35 -16.08 11.46 -9.90
N ILE A 36 -15.18 11.47 -8.91
CA ILE A 36 -15.44 12.17 -7.65
C ILE A 36 -15.61 13.68 -7.85
N SER A 37 -14.92 14.27 -8.82
CA SER A 37 -15.11 15.69 -9.16
C SER A 37 -16.52 16.03 -9.65
N THR A 38 -17.27 15.05 -10.18
CA THR A 38 -18.66 15.27 -10.63
C THR A 38 -19.64 15.45 -9.48
N LEU A 39 -19.30 14.97 -8.27
CA LEU A 39 -20.11 15.12 -7.07
C LEU A 39 -20.09 16.56 -6.52
N VAL A 40 -19.17 17.40 -7.01
CA VAL A 40 -19.05 18.79 -6.57
C VAL A 40 -20.11 19.66 -7.24
N TYR A 41 -20.90 20.38 -6.46
CA TYR A 41 -21.86 21.37 -6.95
C TYR A 41 -21.76 22.68 -6.13
N PRO A 42 -22.20 23.83 -6.70
CA PRO A 42 -22.18 25.09 -5.97
C PRO A 42 -23.05 25.03 -4.71
N THR A 43 -22.53 25.53 -3.60
CA THR A 43 -23.26 25.70 -2.33
C THR A 43 -23.08 27.13 -1.80
N VAL A 44 -24.05 27.64 -1.03
CA VAL A 44 -23.98 28.98 -0.43
C VAL A 44 -23.12 28.96 0.83
N THR A 45 -23.23 27.91 1.63
CA THR A 45 -22.56 27.76 2.93
C THR A 45 -21.57 26.61 2.89
N ASN A 46 -22.00 25.39 3.17
CA ASN A 46 -21.22 24.18 3.03
C ASN A 46 -22.16 23.02 2.75
N ASP A 47 -21.64 21.97 2.14
CA ASP A 47 -22.36 20.72 1.93
C ASP A 47 -21.37 19.56 1.81
N SER A 48 -21.84 18.33 1.95
CA SER A 48 -21.00 17.15 1.85
C SER A 48 -21.71 15.96 1.22
N VAL A 49 -20.95 15.18 0.46
CA VAL A 49 -21.42 13.93 -0.15
C VAL A 49 -20.45 12.83 0.22
N SER A 50 -20.94 11.69 0.69
CA SER A 50 -20.13 10.52 1.00
C SER A 50 -20.65 9.28 0.30
N PHE A 51 -19.76 8.35 -0.01
CA PHE A 51 -20.11 7.04 -0.56
C PHE A 51 -19.17 5.95 -0.05
N THR A 52 -19.67 4.73 -0.03
CA THR A 52 -18.91 3.53 0.33
C THR A 52 -19.20 2.44 -0.70
N LEU A 53 -18.15 1.91 -1.30
CA LEU A 53 -18.18 0.79 -2.26
C LEU A 53 -17.20 -0.29 -1.76
N PRO A 54 -17.32 -1.54 -2.26
CA PRO A 54 -16.39 -2.60 -1.85
C PRO A 54 -14.91 -2.28 -2.10
N ALA A 55 -14.61 -1.65 -3.24
CA ALA A 55 -13.25 -1.34 -3.66
C ALA A 55 -12.75 0.05 -3.19
N ALA A 56 -13.65 0.97 -2.84
CA ALA A 56 -13.29 2.33 -2.49
C ALA A 56 -14.38 3.03 -1.67
N GLU A 57 -13.97 3.98 -0.85
CA GLU A 57 -14.86 4.88 -0.10
C GLU A 57 -14.37 6.31 -0.29
N GLY A 58 -15.27 7.28 -0.20
CA GLY A 58 -14.89 8.67 -0.39
C GLY A 58 -15.89 9.67 0.15
N GLN A 59 -15.37 10.85 0.43
CA GLN A 59 -16.13 11.99 0.91
C GLN A 59 -15.70 13.25 0.16
N VAL A 60 -16.69 14.03 -0.26
CA VAL A 60 -16.53 15.35 -0.85
C VAL A 60 -17.12 16.36 0.11
N PHE A 61 -16.33 17.37 0.47
CA PHE A 61 -16.79 18.48 1.30
C PHE A 61 -16.62 19.79 0.53
N MET A 62 -17.70 20.57 0.45
CA MET A 62 -17.80 21.78 -0.35
C MET A 62 -18.07 22.97 0.57
N VAL A 63 -17.43 24.09 0.28
CA VAL A 63 -17.67 25.36 0.96
C VAL A 63 -17.97 26.44 -0.06
N GLY A 64 -18.94 27.27 0.30
CA GLY A 64 -19.39 28.43 -0.45
C GLY A 64 -18.94 29.76 0.19
N PRO A 65 -19.31 30.90 -0.42
CA PRO A 65 -18.82 32.22 -0.04
C PRO A 65 -19.23 32.67 1.36
N ARG A 66 -20.32 32.09 1.91
CA ARG A 66 -20.88 32.44 3.22
C ARG A 66 -20.61 31.36 4.27
N VAL A 67 -19.57 30.54 4.08
CA VAL A 67 -19.20 29.54 5.06
C VAL A 67 -18.74 30.18 6.37
N TYR A 68 -19.28 29.69 7.47
CA TYR A 68 -18.78 29.94 8.82
C TYR A 68 -18.68 28.59 9.52
N LEU A 69 -17.46 28.21 9.90
CA LEU A 69 -17.17 26.96 10.59
C LEU A 69 -16.23 27.26 11.75
N ASP A 70 -16.58 26.80 12.94
CA ASP A 70 -15.79 27.01 14.15
C ASP A 70 -14.51 26.16 14.18
N LYS A 71 -14.46 25.10 13.37
CA LYS A 71 -13.36 24.14 13.29
C LYS A 71 -13.10 23.72 11.84
N ILE A 72 -11.86 23.32 11.58
CA ILE A 72 -11.46 22.74 10.30
C ILE A 72 -12.22 21.42 10.10
N PRO A 73 -12.94 21.24 8.97
CA PRO A 73 -13.59 19.97 8.66
C PRO A 73 -12.58 18.82 8.61
N ARG A 74 -12.93 17.73 9.30
CA ARG A 74 -12.24 16.45 9.19
C ARG A 74 -13.01 15.59 8.20
N LEU A 75 -12.31 15.02 7.23
CA LEU A 75 -12.87 14.00 6.35
C LEU A 75 -12.36 12.63 6.80
N ASP A 76 -13.27 11.67 6.85
CA ASP A 76 -13.02 10.36 7.44
C ASP A 76 -13.35 9.23 6.46
N THR A 77 -12.54 8.18 6.53
CA THR A 77 -12.76 6.88 5.90
C THR A 77 -12.58 5.80 6.95
N THR A 78 -12.77 4.53 6.60
CA THR A 78 -12.69 3.41 7.56
C THR A 78 -11.31 3.31 8.23
N TYR A 79 -10.24 3.56 7.47
CA TYR A 79 -8.85 3.40 7.92
C TYR A 79 -8.03 4.68 7.91
N SER A 80 -8.59 5.80 7.49
CA SER A 80 -7.83 7.04 7.32
C SER A 80 -8.67 8.27 7.61
N SER A 81 -8.02 9.38 7.90
CA SER A 81 -8.69 10.67 8.01
C SER A 81 -7.77 11.83 7.66
N VAL A 82 -8.33 12.95 7.26
CA VAL A 82 -7.59 14.14 6.84
C VAL A 82 -8.22 15.42 7.39
N ASN A 83 -7.36 16.35 7.80
CA ASN A 83 -7.75 17.71 8.14
C ASN A 83 -7.13 18.69 7.14
N ILE A 84 -7.96 19.45 6.43
CA ILE A 84 -7.52 20.44 5.44
C ILE A 84 -8.18 21.79 5.69
N ASP A 85 -7.40 22.86 5.69
CA ASP A 85 -7.89 24.24 5.85
C ASP A 85 -8.61 24.73 4.57
N LEU A 86 -9.77 24.12 4.30
CA LEU A 86 -10.55 24.41 3.10
C LEU A 86 -11.11 25.83 3.11
N ILE A 87 -11.36 26.40 4.29
CA ILE A 87 -11.84 27.79 4.45
C ILE A 87 -10.73 28.76 4.02
N GLY A 88 -9.49 28.53 4.49
CA GLY A 88 -8.33 29.33 4.08
C GLY A 88 -8.07 29.26 2.58
N ILE A 89 -8.31 28.09 1.96
CA ILE A 89 -8.23 27.90 0.50
C ILE A 89 -9.36 28.66 -0.21
N ALA A 90 -10.61 28.48 0.21
CA ALA A 90 -11.77 29.12 -0.39
C ALA A 90 -11.68 30.65 -0.41
N ARG A 91 -11.15 31.27 0.66
CA ARG A 91 -10.93 32.72 0.75
C ARG A 91 -9.95 33.27 -0.29
N LYS A 92 -9.05 32.42 -0.80
CA LYS A 92 -8.08 32.78 -1.85
C LYS A 92 -8.59 32.49 -3.26
N ASN A 93 -9.78 31.90 -3.39
CA ASN A 93 -10.43 31.67 -4.67
C ASN A 93 -11.33 32.84 -5.06
N ASN A 94 -11.44 33.10 -6.36
CA ASN A 94 -12.22 34.22 -6.91
C ASN A 94 -13.70 34.19 -6.51
N GLU A 95 -14.28 33.01 -6.35
CA GLU A 95 -15.69 32.82 -5.98
C GLU A 95 -15.90 32.65 -4.47
N GLY A 96 -14.85 32.75 -3.65
CA GLY A 96 -14.96 32.48 -2.21
C GLY A 96 -15.36 31.03 -1.89
N SER A 97 -15.20 30.12 -2.84
CA SER A 97 -15.69 28.73 -2.77
C SER A 97 -14.55 27.74 -3.02
N ALA A 98 -14.63 26.56 -2.44
CA ALA A 98 -13.68 25.47 -2.67
C ALA A 98 -14.34 24.12 -2.37
N ALA A 99 -13.76 23.04 -2.90
CA ALA A 99 -14.15 21.69 -2.53
C ALA A 99 -12.91 20.84 -2.30
N VAL A 100 -13.00 19.90 -1.35
CA VAL A 100 -12.03 18.83 -1.16
C VAL A 100 -12.71 17.49 -1.41
N ALA A 101 -12.02 16.61 -2.11
CA ALA A 101 -12.40 15.22 -2.27
C ALA A 101 -11.34 14.35 -1.58
N PHE A 102 -11.78 13.47 -0.69
CA PHE A 102 -10.94 12.48 0.00
C PHE A 102 -11.43 11.09 -0.35
N MET A 103 -10.54 10.24 -0.85
CA MET A 103 -10.83 8.84 -1.19
C MET A 103 -9.86 7.89 -0.49
N SER A 104 -10.36 6.69 -0.18
CA SER A 104 -9.57 5.54 0.27
C SER A 104 -9.87 4.36 -0.64
N TYR A 105 -8.83 3.67 -1.09
CA TYR A 105 -8.90 2.53 -2.00
C TYR A 105 -8.45 1.25 -1.28
N ASN A 106 -9.35 0.27 -1.18
CA ASN A 106 -9.12 -0.93 -0.39
C ASN A 106 -8.23 -1.97 -1.11
N THR A 107 -8.22 -1.96 -2.44
CA THR A 107 -7.55 -2.98 -3.26
C THR A 107 -6.33 -2.47 -4.02
N MET A 108 -5.93 -1.22 -3.78
CA MET A 108 -4.90 -0.55 -4.59
C MET A 108 -3.47 -1.03 -4.26
N GLU A 109 -3.25 -1.64 -3.10
CA GLU A 109 -1.94 -2.23 -2.73
C GLU A 109 -1.48 -3.34 -3.68
N ASN A 110 -2.41 -3.97 -4.41
CA ASN A 110 -2.09 -4.99 -5.41
C ASN A 110 -1.57 -4.40 -6.73
N LEU A 111 -1.92 -3.13 -7.02
CA LEU A 111 -1.54 -2.41 -8.23
C LEU A 111 -0.35 -1.49 -7.97
N LEU A 112 -0.38 -0.78 -6.85
CA LEU A 112 0.65 0.15 -6.39
C LEU A 112 1.40 -0.50 -5.23
N LYS A 113 2.13 -1.56 -5.55
CA LYS A 113 2.86 -2.38 -4.58
C LYS A 113 3.85 -1.56 -3.75
N PRO A 114 4.12 -1.95 -2.50
CA PRO A 114 5.13 -1.30 -1.67
C PRO A 114 6.55 -1.42 -2.27
N ASP A 115 6.79 -2.37 -3.16
CA ASP A 115 8.08 -2.57 -3.85
C ASP A 115 8.49 -1.38 -4.74
N PHE A 116 7.52 -0.57 -5.17
CA PHE A 116 7.78 0.68 -5.90
C PHE A 116 8.38 1.78 -5.01
N PHE A 117 8.53 1.54 -3.71
CA PHE A 117 9.29 2.42 -2.84
C PHE A 117 10.77 2.05 -2.94
N ASP A 118 11.51 2.76 -3.81
CA ASP A 118 12.94 2.48 -3.97
C ASP A 118 13.75 3.10 -2.82
N THR A 119 14.51 2.26 -2.14
CA THR A 119 15.37 2.66 -1.02
C THR A 119 16.67 1.89 -1.11
N SER A 120 17.80 2.53 -0.81
CA SER A 120 19.14 1.96 -0.96
C SER A 120 19.41 0.67 -0.16
N ASN A 121 18.57 0.38 0.83
CA ASN A 121 18.76 -0.75 1.75
C ASN A 121 17.84 -1.91 1.37
N ASP A 122 18.40 -3.11 1.37
CA ASP A 122 17.67 -4.37 1.21
C ASP A 122 16.74 -4.62 2.41
N THR A 123 15.51 -4.13 2.30
CA THR A 123 14.51 -4.11 3.36
C THR A 123 13.20 -4.70 2.87
N VAL A 124 12.46 -5.32 3.78
CA VAL A 124 11.10 -5.80 3.49
C VAL A 124 10.15 -4.61 3.62
N LYS A 125 9.46 -4.30 2.51
CA LYS A 125 8.54 -3.16 2.42
C LYS A 125 7.11 -3.65 2.57
N THR A 126 6.46 -3.20 3.63
CA THR A 126 5.09 -3.59 3.96
C THR A 126 4.17 -2.39 3.88
N MET A 127 3.10 -2.50 3.10
CA MET A 127 2.05 -1.49 3.07
C MET A 127 1.34 -1.47 4.44
N MET A 128 1.24 -0.34 5.12
CA MET A 128 0.63 -0.24 6.45
C MET A 128 -0.71 0.49 6.47
N SER A 129 -1.14 1.03 5.33
CA SER A 129 -2.43 1.70 5.16
C SER A 129 -3.11 1.30 3.85
N THR A 130 -4.39 1.67 3.70
CA THR A 130 -4.98 1.79 2.35
C THR A 130 -4.28 2.91 1.57
N VAL A 131 -4.37 2.86 0.24
CA VAL A 131 -3.98 4.00 -0.58
C VAL A 131 -5.08 5.05 -0.46
N ILE A 132 -4.73 6.30 -0.19
CA ILE A 132 -5.68 7.41 -0.13
C ILE A 132 -5.38 8.43 -1.23
N SER A 133 -6.37 9.22 -1.62
CA SER A 133 -6.19 10.36 -2.53
C SER A 133 -6.91 11.57 -1.98
N VAL A 134 -6.26 12.72 -2.01
CA VAL A 134 -6.89 14.01 -1.71
C VAL A 134 -6.70 14.95 -2.87
N THR A 135 -7.79 15.55 -3.33
CA THR A 135 -7.78 16.54 -4.41
C THR A 135 -8.66 17.73 -4.06
N LEU A 136 -8.43 18.85 -4.74
CA LEU A 136 -9.26 20.06 -4.63
C LEU A 136 -10.05 20.26 -5.93
N PRO A 137 -11.08 19.43 -6.20
CA PRO A 137 -11.84 19.53 -7.44
C PRO A 137 -12.54 20.89 -7.54
N LYS A 138 -12.70 21.40 -8.76
CA LYS A 138 -13.38 22.67 -9.08
C LYS A 138 -12.90 23.87 -8.22
N THR A 139 -11.63 23.86 -7.85
CA THR A 139 -10.98 24.88 -7.02
C THR A 139 -9.84 25.50 -7.83
N THR A 140 -9.83 26.83 -8.00
CA THR A 140 -8.86 27.49 -8.89
C THR A 140 -7.49 27.67 -8.25
N ASN A 141 -7.44 28.12 -6.99
CA ASN A 141 -6.23 28.21 -6.19
C ASN A 141 -6.14 26.99 -5.28
N THR A 142 -5.23 26.08 -5.61
CA THR A 142 -4.99 24.83 -4.86
C THR A 142 -3.84 24.96 -3.86
N LYS A 143 -3.27 26.15 -3.68
CA LYS A 143 -2.14 26.37 -2.79
C LYS A 143 -2.57 26.19 -1.33
N LEU A 144 -1.97 25.20 -0.68
CA LEU A 144 -2.17 24.96 0.74
C LEU A 144 -1.68 26.15 1.59
N THR A 145 -2.46 26.49 2.62
CA THR A 145 -2.08 27.51 3.62
C THR A 145 -1.15 26.93 4.69
N LYS A 146 -1.28 25.63 4.94
CA LYS A 146 -0.53 24.83 5.91
C LYS A 146 -0.38 23.41 5.37
N PRO A 147 0.64 22.64 5.80
CA PRO A 147 0.71 21.21 5.53
C PRO A 147 -0.58 20.50 5.95
N VAL A 148 -0.93 19.45 5.22
CA VAL A 148 -2.12 18.63 5.46
C VAL A 148 -1.72 17.44 6.29
N ASN A 149 -2.49 17.20 7.36
CA ASN A 149 -2.25 16.11 8.27
C ASN A 149 -3.22 14.96 7.98
N PHE A 150 -2.64 13.78 7.75
CA PHE A 150 -3.36 12.52 7.59
C PHE A 150 -3.16 11.67 8.84
N ILE A 151 -4.19 10.96 9.25
CA ILE A 151 -4.08 9.92 10.27
C ILE A 151 -4.44 8.60 9.60
N PHE A 152 -3.47 7.70 9.53
CA PHE A 152 -3.63 6.34 9.06
C PHE A 152 -3.81 5.41 10.24
N ARG A 153 -4.85 4.56 10.20
CA ARG A 153 -4.98 3.38 11.05
C ARG A 153 -4.23 2.23 10.38
N HIS A 154 -3.41 1.52 11.14
CA HIS A 154 -2.63 0.41 10.64
C HIS A 154 -3.54 -0.74 10.20
N ILE A 155 -3.36 -1.21 8.96
CA ILE A 155 -4.10 -2.38 8.42
C ILE A 155 -3.37 -3.71 8.67
N ARG A 156 -2.13 -3.64 9.17
CA ARG A 156 -1.29 -4.77 9.54
C ARG A 156 -0.72 -4.55 10.94
N GLU A 157 -0.20 -5.61 11.55
CA GLU A 157 0.46 -5.53 12.85
C GLU A 157 1.71 -4.64 12.78
N PHE A 158 1.88 -3.79 13.79
CA PHE A 158 3.00 -2.86 13.85
C PHE A 158 4.25 -3.55 14.36
N ASP A 159 5.30 -3.60 13.54
CA ASP A 159 6.61 -4.06 13.95
C ASP A 159 7.41 -2.91 14.57
N HIS A 160 7.69 -3.01 15.86
CA HIS A 160 8.46 -2.02 16.61
C HIS A 160 9.92 -1.86 16.14
N SER A 161 10.45 -2.83 15.39
CA SER A 161 11.77 -2.76 14.76
C SER A 161 11.76 -2.07 13.38
N GLY A 162 10.58 -1.85 12.81
CA GLY A 162 10.41 -1.23 11.50
C GLY A 162 10.41 0.30 11.53
N SER A 163 10.83 0.92 10.43
CA SER A 163 10.69 2.36 10.20
C SER A 163 9.50 2.66 9.28
N LEU A 164 8.67 3.63 9.66
CA LEU A 164 7.53 4.07 8.86
C LEU A 164 7.88 5.28 8.00
N SER A 165 7.39 5.26 6.77
CA SER A 165 7.50 6.35 5.79
C SER A 165 6.13 6.72 5.27
N CYS A 166 5.78 8.01 5.39
CA CYS A 166 4.65 8.59 4.68
C CYS A 166 5.11 8.89 3.25
N VAL A 167 4.45 8.30 2.26
CA VAL A 167 4.86 8.40 0.86
C VAL A 167 3.72 8.88 -0.01
N TYR A 168 4.05 9.53 -1.12
CA TYR A 168 3.12 9.85 -2.20
C TYR A 168 3.47 9.09 -3.48
N TRP A 169 2.47 8.81 -4.30
CA TRP A 169 2.64 8.11 -5.57
C TRP A 169 3.04 9.09 -6.68
N ASN A 170 4.21 8.88 -7.29
CA ASN A 170 4.71 9.64 -8.42
C ASN A 170 4.65 8.84 -9.73
N ILE A 171 3.46 8.33 -10.08
CA ILE A 171 3.17 7.60 -11.34
C ILE A 171 3.84 6.23 -11.45
N SER A 172 5.09 6.06 -11.03
CA SER A 172 5.85 4.81 -11.11
C SER A 172 6.48 4.38 -9.79
N GLU A 173 6.58 5.28 -8.81
CA GLU A 173 7.31 5.06 -7.57
C GLU A 173 6.62 5.75 -6.38
N TRP A 174 6.89 5.23 -5.18
CA TRP A 174 6.52 5.87 -3.92
C TRP A 174 7.65 6.80 -3.46
N ILE A 175 7.33 8.07 -3.15
CA ILE A 175 8.32 9.10 -2.81
C ILE A 175 7.98 9.72 -1.46
N VAL A 176 9.00 9.99 -0.63
CA VAL A 176 8.84 10.60 0.71
C VAL A 176 8.83 12.14 0.67
N ASP A 177 9.38 12.75 -0.39
CA ASP A 177 9.55 14.20 -0.52
C ASP A 177 8.27 14.98 -0.19
N GLY A 178 8.42 16.07 0.55
CA GLY A 178 7.30 16.88 1.05
C GLY A 178 6.43 16.23 2.14
N CYS A 179 6.70 14.99 2.55
CA CYS A 179 5.96 14.26 3.59
C CYS A 179 6.85 13.85 4.79
N SER A 180 6.25 13.78 5.97
CA SER A 180 6.92 13.33 7.20
C SER A 180 5.98 12.63 8.16
N VAL A 181 6.50 11.67 8.92
CA VAL A 181 5.79 11.07 10.08
C VAL A 181 5.92 12.04 11.25
N LEU A 182 4.78 12.54 11.75
CA LEU A 182 4.75 13.40 12.94
C LEU A 182 4.71 12.60 14.24
N LYS A 183 3.91 11.52 14.25
CA LYS A 183 3.72 10.68 15.43
C LYS A 183 3.23 9.31 15.00
N THR A 184 3.71 8.27 15.66
CA THR A 184 3.20 6.91 15.50
C THR A 184 2.96 6.24 16.85
N ASN A 185 2.01 5.31 16.89
CA ASN A 185 1.80 4.35 17.95
C ASN A 185 1.50 2.98 17.34
N SER A 186 1.20 1.96 18.15
CA SER A 186 0.97 0.60 17.66
C SER A 186 -0.17 0.44 16.64
N SER A 187 -1.11 1.39 16.57
CA SER A 187 -2.32 1.27 15.74
C SER A 187 -2.54 2.43 14.77
N HIS A 188 -1.85 3.55 14.95
CA HIS A 188 -2.06 4.75 14.15
C HIS A 188 -0.76 5.49 13.89
N THR A 189 -0.68 6.09 12.71
CA THR A 189 0.39 7.01 12.34
C THR A 189 -0.18 8.31 11.77
N VAL A 190 0.38 9.43 12.22
CA VAL A 190 0.06 10.77 11.75
C VAL A 190 1.14 11.21 10.78
N CYS A 191 0.76 11.51 9.55
CA CYS A 191 1.60 12.05 8.49
C CYS A 191 1.29 13.53 8.29
N SER A 192 2.30 14.32 7.93
CA SER A 192 2.16 15.71 7.48
C SER A 192 2.82 15.87 6.11
N CYS A 193 2.06 16.33 5.13
CA CYS A 193 2.56 16.59 3.78
C CYS A 193 2.27 18.02 3.32
N ASP A 194 3.16 18.60 2.52
CA ASP A 194 3.06 19.98 2.02
C ASP A 194 2.35 20.12 0.66
N HIS A 195 1.84 19.01 0.11
CA HIS A 195 1.12 18.95 -1.15
C HIS A 195 -0.05 17.96 -1.05
N LEU A 196 -0.90 17.96 -2.09
CA LEU A 196 -2.01 17.02 -2.25
C LEU A 196 -1.66 16.03 -3.35
N SER A 197 -1.90 14.74 -3.10
CA SER A 197 -1.54 13.66 -3.98
C SER A 197 -2.31 12.39 -3.61
N ILE A 198 -1.79 11.26 -4.06
CA ILE A 198 -2.15 9.91 -3.64
C ILE A 198 -1.11 9.47 -2.62
N PHE A 199 -1.54 9.08 -1.42
CA PHE A 199 -0.65 8.79 -0.29
C PHE A 199 -0.82 7.37 0.23
N ALA A 200 0.22 6.91 0.90
CA ALA A 200 0.27 5.65 1.62
C ALA A 200 1.23 5.73 2.82
N LEU A 201 1.10 4.78 3.72
CA LEU A 201 2.05 4.50 4.78
C LEU A 201 2.77 3.19 4.47
N ILE A 202 4.11 3.22 4.38
CA ILE A 202 4.93 2.03 4.15
C ILE A 202 5.85 1.83 5.36
N MET A 203 5.93 0.59 5.84
CA MET A 203 6.91 0.16 6.84
C MET A 203 8.05 -0.58 6.18
N GLN A 204 9.27 -0.23 6.55
CA GLN A 204 10.48 -0.95 6.17
C GLN A 204 11.02 -1.68 7.38
N THR A 205 11.19 -2.99 7.25
CA THR A 205 11.86 -3.83 8.26
C THR A 205 13.12 -4.41 7.65
N SER A 206 14.13 -4.68 8.48
CA SER A 206 15.26 -5.49 8.04
C SER A 206 14.76 -6.86 7.61
N HIS A 207 15.40 -7.48 6.62
CA HIS A 207 15.13 -8.88 6.33
C HIS A 207 15.24 -9.68 7.62
N PRO A 208 14.22 -10.47 7.99
CA PRO A 208 14.32 -11.33 9.15
C PRO A 208 15.55 -12.21 8.91
N HIS A 209 16.58 -12.06 9.76
CA HIS A 209 17.82 -12.84 9.65
C HIS A 209 17.58 -14.35 9.93
N TYR A 210 16.32 -14.74 10.09
CA TYR A 210 15.85 -16.02 10.60
C TYR A 210 16.01 -17.19 9.62
N ASP A 211 16.13 -16.94 8.31
CA ASP A 211 16.15 -18.04 7.33
C ASP A 211 17.45 -18.22 6.56
N MET A 212 18.45 -17.34 6.67
CA MET A 212 19.73 -17.61 5.98
C MET A 212 20.55 -18.69 6.71
N PHE A 213 20.51 -18.72 8.05
CA PHE A 213 21.16 -19.77 8.83
C PHE A 213 20.32 -21.05 8.91
N PHE A 214 19.00 -20.98 9.06
CA PHE A 214 18.18 -22.19 9.16
C PHE A 214 18.03 -22.92 7.82
N GLN A 215 17.87 -22.19 6.71
CA GLN A 215 17.71 -22.80 5.39
C GLN A 215 19.03 -23.38 4.86
N SER A 216 20.17 -22.74 5.12
CA SER A 216 21.49 -23.30 4.75
C SER A 216 21.82 -24.54 5.56
N ASN A 217 21.55 -24.56 6.87
CA ASN A 217 21.79 -25.72 7.71
C ASN A 217 20.85 -26.89 7.36
N LEU A 218 19.56 -26.63 7.09
CA LEU A 218 18.61 -27.68 6.70
C LEU A 218 18.95 -28.27 5.32
N GLN A 219 19.31 -27.44 4.34
CA GLN A 219 19.76 -27.91 3.03
C GLN A 219 21.05 -28.74 3.13
N GLN A 220 22.02 -28.31 3.93
CA GLN A 220 23.23 -29.10 4.18
C GLN A 220 22.92 -30.43 4.88
N LEU A 221 22.02 -30.43 5.87
CA LEU A 221 21.62 -31.65 6.57
C LEU A 221 20.91 -32.66 5.63
N LEU A 222 20.03 -32.16 4.76
CA LEU A 222 19.35 -32.98 3.75
C LEU A 222 20.35 -33.57 2.74
N MET A 223 21.32 -32.78 2.29
CA MET A 223 22.38 -33.25 1.38
C MET A 223 23.23 -34.35 2.02
N ILE A 224 23.59 -34.22 3.30
CA ILE A 224 24.31 -35.26 4.05
C ILE A 224 23.46 -36.53 4.15
N PHE A 225 22.17 -36.40 4.45
CA PHE A 225 21.27 -37.55 4.58
C PHE A 225 21.13 -38.32 3.26
N VAL A 226 21.01 -37.62 2.14
CA VAL A 226 21.01 -38.23 0.79
C VAL A 226 22.32 -38.95 0.51
N TYR A 227 23.47 -38.36 0.86
CA TYR A 227 24.77 -39.00 0.62
C TYR A 227 24.96 -40.27 1.44
N VAL A 228 24.60 -40.24 2.72
CA VAL A 228 24.68 -41.40 3.63
C VAL A 228 23.76 -42.52 3.16
N THR A 229 22.51 -42.19 2.79
CA THR A 229 21.55 -43.20 2.31
C THR A 229 22.01 -43.86 1.02
N VAL A 230 22.51 -43.10 0.04
CA VAL A 230 23.08 -43.64 -1.20
C VAL A 230 24.30 -44.52 -0.91
N GLY A 231 25.19 -44.09 -0.02
CA GLY A 231 26.37 -44.85 0.38
C GLY A 231 26.03 -46.19 1.02
N VAL A 232 25.06 -46.22 1.93
CA VAL A 232 24.59 -47.46 2.58
C VAL A 232 24.00 -48.44 1.56
N VAL A 233 23.18 -47.95 0.63
CA VAL A 233 22.59 -48.80 -0.44
C VAL A 233 23.70 -49.41 -1.31
N PHE A 234 24.71 -48.62 -1.66
CA PHE A 234 25.84 -49.10 -2.47
C PHE A 234 26.65 -50.17 -1.73
N ILE A 235 26.94 -49.98 -0.45
CA ILE A 235 27.65 -50.97 0.38
C ILE A 235 26.84 -52.27 0.48
N LEU A 236 25.52 -52.17 0.73
CA LEU A 236 24.65 -53.34 0.80
C LEU A 236 24.62 -54.10 -0.53
N ALA A 237 24.54 -53.39 -1.67
CA ALA A 237 24.59 -54.00 -3.00
C ALA A 237 25.92 -54.77 -3.22
N LEU A 238 27.06 -54.16 -2.86
CA LEU A 238 28.36 -54.83 -2.97
C LEU A 238 28.44 -56.08 -2.07
N LEU A 239 27.95 -56.02 -0.83
CA LEU A 239 27.91 -57.17 0.07
C LEU A 239 27.06 -58.30 -0.51
N THR A 240 25.87 -57.99 -1.06
CA THR A 240 25.02 -59.01 -1.69
C THR A 240 25.70 -59.65 -2.91
N LEU A 241 26.43 -58.87 -3.72
CA LEU A 241 27.18 -59.37 -4.86
C LEU A 241 28.32 -60.30 -4.43
N ILE A 242 29.08 -59.92 -3.39
CA ILE A 242 30.18 -60.74 -2.85
C ILE A 242 29.64 -62.07 -2.31
N ILE A 243 28.54 -62.04 -1.56
CA ILE A 243 27.90 -63.26 -1.02
C ILE A 243 27.41 -64.15 -2.17
N PHE A 244 26.78 -63.57 -3.19
CA PHE A 244 26.32 -64.32 -4.37
C PHE A 244 27.48 -65.02 -5.09
N ILE A 245 28.60 -64.33 -5.32
CA ILE A 245 29.80 -64.91 -5.93
C ILE A 245 30.37 -66.03 -5.06
N ALA A 246 30.48 -65.82 -3.75
CA ALA A 246 31.03 -66.80 -2.82
C ALA A 246 30.21 -68.09 -2.79
N VAL A 247 28.87 -67.98 -2.71
CA VAL A 247 27.96 -69.14 -2.72
C VAL A 247 27.99 -69.86 -4.07
N TYR A 248 27.96 -69.11 -5.18
CA TYR A 248 27.96 -69.71 -6.52
C TYR A 248 29.31 -70.33 -6.91
N SER A 249 30.42 -69.85 -6.33
CA SER A 249 31.75 -70.45 -6.51
C SER A 249 31.97 -71.76 -5.73
N HIS A 250 31.05 -72.09 -4.81
CA HIS A 250 31.09 -73.29 -3.97
C HIS A 250 30.09 -74.39 -4.38
N VAL A 251 29.34 -74.18 -5.46
CA VAL A 251 28.43 -75.15 -6.11
C VAL A 251 29.05 -75.59 -7.43
#